data_AF-A0A1V4ELZ1-F1
#
_entry.id   AF-A0A1V4ELZ1-F1
#
_cell.length_a   1.000
_cell.length_b   1.000
_cell.length_c   1.000
_cell.angle_alpha   90.00
_cell.angle_beta   90.00
_cell.angle_gamma   90.00
#
_symmetry.space_group_name_H-M   'P 1'
#
loop_
_entity.id
_entity.type
_entity.pdbx_description
1 polymer ?
#
loop_
_entity_poly.entity_id
_entity_poly.type
_entity_poly.pdbx_seq_one_letter_code
_entity_poly.pdbx_strand_id
1 'polypeptide(L)'
;MKAQHRPHRYGNDRIRIGGAAREISDPDGHVWAALNSMDGTRTPEEVAARLLRAFPGLTEAEATGVVDLLLKSGYVEDAAGPRPEELSLRELERYSRNAAFFRGSGLAPREHGWEAQVRLKRSRVLVFGLGGTGSHTAWALAACGVGEIHCVDHDLVELSNLTRQALYREADIGSPKVDVAVARLAEVNSSVRVTGETRAVECEEDMLDLVRGFDAVAMCADEPAGRGGIRIWANRACLSEKIPWALGGYNGPLVSVAAFTPGGPCYECLTASVDAPLAPGIPVDLGGPDVLAPSAGVSGHLTAQAVIAFLTGIPAASGSYVTGINLIAPDQHVYTRHPAAPDCPPALRTRSAPNPSAAWPGDRPRAAPDGQASGRPAPRSDSGRGPRMRRSLSSIGTSLMLASLRLISPSAVNSHSSLP
;
A
#
# COMPACT_ATOMS: atom_id res chain seq x y z
N MET A 1 22.78 -1.30 -9.02
CA MET A 1 21.55 -1.71 -9.72
C MET A 1 20.78 -2.64 -8.80
N LYS A 2 19.46 -2.46 -8.64
CA LYS A 2 18.67 -3.39 -7.83
C LYS A 2 18.67 -4.78 -8.47
N ALA A 3 18.88 -5.83 -7.67
CA ALA A 3 18.92 -7.20 -8.17
C ALA A 3 17.61 -7.60 -8.88
N GLN A 4 16.47 -7.09 -8.39
CA GLN A 4 15.12 -7.34 -8.95
C GLN A 4 14.89 -6.66 -10.30
N HIS A 5 15.78 -5.74 -10.69
CA HIS A 5 15.66 -4.94 -11.90
C HIS A 5 16.78 -5.25 -12.90
N ARG A 6 17.49 -6.38 -12.76
CA ARG A 6 18.60 -6.74 -13.65
C ARG A 6 18.22 -6.50 -15.13
N PRO A 7 19.02 -5.71 -15.87
CA PRO A 7 18.71 -5.38 -17.25
C PRO A 7 19.02 -6.55 -18.19
N HIS A 8 18.22 -6.67 -19.24
CA HIS A 8 18.43 -7.62 -20.34
C HIS A 8 18.45 -6.84 -21.66
N ARG A 9 19.43 -7.10 -22.53
CA ARG A 9 19.45 -6.51 -23.87
C ARG A 9 18.44 -7.25 -24.75
N TYR A 10 17.64 -6.51 -25.49
CA TYR A 10 16.65 -7.05 -26.41
C TYR A 10 16.92 -6.48 -27.80
N GLY A 11 17.48 -7.30 -28.69
CA GLY A 11 18.06 -6.81 -29.94
C GLY A 11 19.29 -5.93 -29.69
N ASN A 12 19.58 -5.02 -30.62
CA ASN A 12 20.77 -4.17 -30.56
C ASN A 12 20.49 -2.78 -29.99
N ASP A 13 19.23 -2.37 -29.92
CA ASP A 13 18.81 -0.99 -29.70
C ASP A 13 17.87 -0.82 -28.49
N ARG A 14 17.61 -1.89 -27.73
CA ARG A 14 16.70 -1.84 -26.57
C ARG A 14 17.21 -2.61 -25.36
N ILE A 15 16.78 -2.14 -24.19
CA ILE A 15 17.02 -2.75 -22.88
C ILE A 15 15.68 -2.98 -22.20
N ARG A 16 15.50 -4.14 -21.58
CA ARG A 16 14.38 -4.43 -20.69
C ARG A 16 14.86 -4.50 -19.25
N ILE A 17 14.21 -3.75 -18.36
CA ILE A 17 14.54 -3.69 -16.93
C ILE A 17 13.45 -4.37 -16.10
N GLY A 18 13.84 -5.38 -15.33
CA GLY A 18 12.97 -6.09 -14.36
C GLY A 18 11.86 -6.97 -14.96
N GLY A 19 11.18 -7.72 -14.09
CA GLY A 19 10.11 -8.66 -14.46
C GLY A 19 8.84 -7.99 -15.00
N ALA A 20 8.54 -6.76 -14.56
CA ALA A 20 7.42 -5.95 -15.05
C ALA A 20 7.71 -5.19 -16.37
N ALA A 21 8.85 -5.48 -17.01
CA ALA A 21 9.09 -5.24 -18.44
C ALA A 21 9.02 -3.79 -18.91
N ARG A 22 9.79 -2.87 -18.32
CA ARG A 22 9.97 -1.56 -18.98
C ARG A 22 11.05 -1.67 -20.05
N GLU A 23 10.70 -1.33 -21.27
CA GLU A 23 11.64 -1.23 -22.39
C GLU A 23 12.20 0.20 -22.48
N ILE A 24 13.52 0.30 -22.65
CA ILE A 24 14.26 1.55 -22.85
C ILE A 24 14.94 1.45 -24.20
N SER A 25 14.76 2.46 -25.03
CA SER A 25 15.50 2.63 -26.28
C SER A 25 16.94 3.04 -25.95
N ASP A 26 17.91 2.31 -26.49
CA ASP A 26 19.34 2.53 -26.29
C ASP A 26 20.12 2.17 -27.58
N PRO A 27 19.90 2.90 -28.70
CA PRO A 27 20.54 2.60 -29.98
C PRO A 27 22.07 2.72 -29.91
N ASP A 28 22.57 3.65 -29.10
CA ASP A 28 24.00 3.93 -28.96
C ASP A 28 24.68 3.10 -27.87
N GLY A 29 23.92 2.33 -27.07
CA GLY A 29 24.45 1.44 -26.03
C GLY A 29 24.89 2.15 -24.74
N HIS A 30 24.64 3.46 -24.60
CA HIS A 30 25.08 4.27 -23.47
C HIS A 30 24.42 3.80 -22.16
N VAL A 31 23.11 3.55 -22.19
CA VAL A 31 22.34 3.14 -21.01
C VAL A 31 22.76 1.74 -20.58
N TRP A 32 22.99 0.83 -21.54
CA TRP A 32 23.44 -0.53 -21.28
C TRP A 32 24.81 -0.55 -20.60
N ALA A 33 25.76 0.24 -21.10
CA ALA A 33 27.08 0.35 -20.52
C ALA A 33 27.05 0.95 -19.10
N ALA A 34 26.22 1.98 -18.88
CA ALA A 34 26.03 2.60 -17.59
C ALA A 34 25.48 1.60 -16.57
N LEU A 35 24.37 0.92 -16.91
CA LEU A 35 23.71 -0.04 -16.04
C LEU A 35 24.62 -1.22 -15.65
N ASN A 36 25.43 -1.74 -16.58
CA ASN A 36 26.38 -2.81 -16.28
C ASN A 36 27.57 -2.34 -15.43
N SER A 37 27.83 -1.04 -15.38
CA SER A 37 28.87 -0.46 -14.53
C SER A 37 28.38 -0.14 -13.11
N MET A 38 27.05 -0.05 -12.91
CA MET A 38 26.39 0.21 -11.62
C MET A 38 26.15 -1.09 -10.83
N ASP A 39 27.18 -1.86 -10.54
CA ASP A 39 27.12 -3.12 -9.78
C ASP A 39 27.19 -2.94 -8.25
N GLY A 40 27.30 -1.70 -7.78
CA GLY A 40 27.44 -1.35 -6.36
C GLY A 40 28.88 -1.17 -5.89
N THR A 41 29.88 -1.33 -6.78
CA THR A 41 31.31 -1.15 -6.45
C THR A 41 31.90 0.18 -6.91
N ARG A 42 31.09 1.07 -7.52
CA ARG A 42 31.54 2.30 -8.17
C ARG A 42 30.70 3.50 -7.79
N THR A 43 31.31 4.68 -7.74
CA THR A 43 30.61 5.96 -7.57
C THR A 43 29.95 6.42 -8.87
N PRO A 44 28.98 7.34 -8.82
CA PRO A 44 28.39 7.95 -10.02
C PRO A 44 29.44 8.55 -10.98
N GLU A 45 30.47 9.20 -10.44
CA GLU A 45 31.55 9.84 -11.19
C GLU A 45 32.42 8.80 -11.91
N GLU A 46 32.72 7.68 -11.25
CA GLU A 46 33.48 6.58 -11.86
C GLU A 46 32.70 5.90 -13.01
N VAL A 47 31.38 5.80 -12.87
CA VAL A 47 30.50 5.30 -13.94
C VAL A 47 30.49 6.28 -15.12
N ALA A 48 30.35 7.58 -14.89
CA ALA A 48 30.41 8.59 -15.93
C ALA A 48 31.76 8.60 -16.66
N ALA A 49 32.87 8.53 -15.92
CA ALA A 49 34.21 8.44 -16.51
C ALA A 49 34.40 7.17 -17.36
N ARG A 50 33.74 6.06 -17.00
CA ARG A 50 33.77 4.83 -17.80
C ARG A 50 32.96 4.95 -19.08
N LEU A 51 31.82 5.66 -19.06
CA LEU A 51 31.06 5.97 -20.26
C LEU A 51 31.89 6.79 -21.24
N LEU A 52 32.55 7.86 -20.77
CA LEU A 52 33.43 8.70 -21.61
C LEU A 52 34.56 7.91 -22.28
N ARG A 53 35.13 6.93 -21.56
CA ARG A 53 36.15 6.03 -22.14
C ARG A 53 35.58 5.06 -23.17
N ALA A 54 34.35 4.57 -22.96
CA ALA A 54 33.71 3.62 -23.86
C ALA A 54 33.13 4.28 -25.12
N PHE A 55 32.73 5.55 -25.01
CA PHE A 55 32.05 6.30 -26.08
C PHE A 55 32.74 7.67 -26.25
N PRO A 56 33.75 7.78 -27.12
CA PRO A 56 34.50 9.03 -27.31
C PRO A 56 33.68 10.21 -27.84
N GLY A 57 32.50 9.96 -28.42
CA GLY A 57 31.58 11.00 -28.90
C GLY A 57 30.66 11.59 -27.83
N LEU A 58 30.69 11.05 -26.61
CA LEU A 58 29.86 11.47 -25.49
C LEU A 58 30.55 12.61 -24.74
N THR A 59 29.84 13.69 -24.46
CA THR A 59 30.35 14.77 -23.62
C THR A 59 30.23 14.42 -22.13
N GLU A 60 31.02 15.09 -21.29
CA GLU A 60 30.96 14.89 -19.82
C GLU A 60 29.56 15.19 -19.25
N ALA A 61 28.89 16.21 -19.78
CA ALA A 61 27.53 16.57 -19.40
C ALA A 61 26.51 15.47 -19.76
N GLU A 62 26.65 14.87 -20.94
CA GLU A 62 25.78 13.76 -21.37
C GLU A 62 26.04 12.49 -20.57
N ALA A 63 27.31 12.15 -20.29
CA ALA A 63 27.66 10.98 -19.49
C ALA A 63 27.11 11.09 -18.06
N THR A 64 27.27 12.25 -17.44
CA THR A 64 26.70 12.57 -16.12
C THR A 64 25.18 12.55 -16.19
N GLY A 65 24.58 13.11 -17.23
CA GLY A 65 23.12 13.11 -17.44
C GLY A 65 22.52 11.71 -17.51
N VAL A 66 23.18 10.75 -18.17
CA VAL A 66 22.75 9.34 -18.22
C VAL A 66 22.77 8.73 -16.81
N VAL A 67 23.85 8.95 -16.05
CA VAL A 67 23.99 8.44 -14.68
C VAL A 67 22.90 9.02 -13.78
N ASP A 68 22.69 10.34 -13.84
CA ASP A 68 21.67 11.06 -13.08
C ASP A 68 20.26 10.54 -13.36
N LEU A 69 19.93 10.31 -14.64
CA LEU A 69 18.64 9.79 -15.05
C LEU A 69 18.40 8.39 -14.45
N LEU A 70 19.43 7.54 -14.46
CA LEU A 70 19.36 6.20 -13.87
C LEU A 70 19.21 6.24 -12.35
N LEU A 71 19.89 7.14 -11.66
CA LEU A 71 19.72 7.34 -10.21
C LEU A 71 18.31 7.82 -9.86
N LYS A 72 17.73 8.71 -10.67
CA LYS A 72 16.36 9.22 -10.51
C LYS A 72 15.27 8.24 -10.97
N SER A 73 15.64 7.17 -11.68
CA SER A 73 14.69 6.21 -12.28
C SER A 73 14.02 5.26 -11.26
N GLY A 74 14.63 5.08 -10.09
CA GLY A 74 14.20 4.10 -9.09
C GLY A 74 14.66 2.66 -9.34
N TYR A 75 15.38 2.40 -10.43
CA TYR A 75 15.94 1.09 -10.74
C TYR A 75 17.30 0.84 -10.08
N VAL A 76 17.98 1.93 -9.72
CA VAL A 76 19.24 1.91 -8.98
C VAL A 76 18.95 2.29 -7.53
N GLU A 77 19.77 1.76 -6.62
CA GLU A 77 19.81 2.16 -5.22
C GLU A 77 21.27 2.23 -4.80
N ASP A 78 21.50 2.94 -3.69
CA ASP A 78 22.82 2.98 -3.07
C ASP A 78 23.13 1.65 -2.38
N ALA A 79 24.17 0.96 -2.86
CA ALA A 79 24.63 -0.30 -2.28
C ALA A 79 25.35 -0.08 -0.93
N ALA A 80 25.90 1.11 -0.70
CA ALA A 80 26.49 1.52 0.56
C ALA A 80 25.46 2.16 1.52
N GLY A 81 24.18 2.20 1.13
CA GLY A 81 23.10 2.75 1.93
C GLY A 81 23.06 2.13 3.34
N PRO A 82 22.84 2.94 4.38
CA PRO A 82 22.91 2.46 5.75
C PRO A 82 21.88 1.35 6.00
N ARG A 83 22.31 0.35 6.76
CA ARG A 83 21.38 -0.63 7.31
C ARG A 83 20.59 0.04 8.44
N PRO A 84 19.25 -0.05 8.45
CA PRO A 84 18.48 0.55 9.53
C PRO A 84 18.78 -0.16 10.85
N GLU A 85 19.18 0.62 11.86
CA GLU A 85 19.46 0.11 13.22
C GLU A 85 18.22 -0.50 13.89
N GLU A 86 17.03 -0.09 13.44
CA GLU A 86 15.74 -0.55 13.97
C GLU A 86 15.44 -2.01 13.64
N LEU A 87 16.08 -2.59 12.63
CA LEU A 87 15.89 -4.00 12.27
C LEU A 87 17.03 -4.85 12.82
N SER A 88 16.69 -5.81 13.69
CA SER A 88 17.64 -6.80 14.17
C SER A 88 18.13 -7.71 13.03
N LEU A 89 19.27 -8.38 13.22
CA LEU A 89 19.79 -9.34 12.24
C LEU A 89 18.77 -10.45 11.91
N ARG A 90 18.00 -10.91 12.90
CA ARG A 90 16.93 -11.89 12.70
C ARG A 90 15.81 -11.36 11.82
N GLU A 91 15.43 -10.11 11.98
CA GLU A 91 14.39 -9.47 11.15
C GLU A 91 14.88 -9.22 9.73
N LEU A 92 16.15 -8.85 9.56
CA LEU A 92 16.76 -8.72 8.22
C LEU A 92 16.75 -10.06 7.48
N GLU A 93 17.11 -11.15 8.15
CA GLU A 93 17.03 -12.50 7.55
C GLU A 93 15.57 -12.86 7.20
N ARG A 94 14.67 -12.76 8.20
CA ARG A 94 13.25 -13.14 8.08
C ARG A 94 12.53 -12.36 6.97
N TYR A 95 12.77 -11.06 6.85
CA TYR A 95 12.06 -10.19 5.90
C TYR A 95 12.83 -9.91 4.62
N SER A 96 13.95 -10.60 4.37
CA SER A 96 14.79 -10.40 3.18
C SER A 96 13.99 -10.51 1.86
N ARG A 97 13.03 -11.43 1.78
CA ARG A 97 12.14 -11.59 0.61
C ARG A 97 11.08 -10.49 0.51
N ASN A 98 10.56 -10.00 1.63
CA ASN A 98 9.63 -8.87 1.64
C ASN A 98 10.35 -7.59 1.18
N ALA A 99 11.54 -7.33 1.72
CA ALA A 99 12.37 -6.21 1.28
C ALA A 99 12.68 -6.29 -0.22
N ALA A 100 13.02 -7.49 -0.74
CA ALA A 100 13.19 -7.69 -2.17
C ALA A 100 11.92 -7.36 -2.97
N PHE A 101 10.75 -7.81 -2.52
CA PHE A 101 9.46 -7.48 -3.15
C PHE A 101 9.22 -5.97 -3.20
N PHE A 102 9.39 -5.26 -2.09
CA PHE A 102 9.19 -3.81 -2.03
C PHE A 102 10.20 -3.04 -2.88
N ARG A 103 11.48 -3.47 -2.89
CA ARG A 103 12.54 -2.87 -3.73
C ARG A 103 12.25 -3.02 -5.22
N GLY A 104 11.71 -4.19 -5.61
CA GLY A 104 11.32 -4.49 -6.98
C GLY A 104 10.05 -3.75 -7.43
N SER A 105 9.07 -3.60 -6.53
CA SER A 105 7.76 -3.03 -6.84
C SER A 105 7.71 -1.51 -6.71
N GLY A 106 8.53 -0.91 -5.84
CA GLY A 106 8.54 0.52 -5.58
C GLY A 106 9.63 1.26 -6.37
N LEU A 107 9.24 2.12 -7.32
CA LEU A 107 10.15 2.93 -8.13
C LEU A 107 10.43 4.33 -7.56
N ALA A 108 9.77 4.76 -6.49
CA ALA A 108 10.16 5.99 -5.80
C ALA A 108 11.61 5.84 -5.26
N PRO A 109 12.49 6.84 -5.46
CA PRO A 109 13.79 6.87 -4.80
C PRO A 109 13.64 6.75 -3.27
N ARG A 110 14.54 6.00 -2.65
CA ARG A 110 14.53 5.71 -1.21
C ARG A 110 15.95 5.77 -0.69
N GLU A 111 16.08 6.09 0.59
CA GLU A 111 17.38 6.16 1.26
C GLU A 111 18.05 4.78 1.33
N HIS A 112 17.27 3.74 1.61
CA HIS A 112 17.76 2.36 1.66
C HIS A 112 16.68 1.33 1.30
N GLY A 113 17.10 0.13 0.91
CA GLY A 113 16.21 -0.95 0.46
C GLY A 113 15.29 -1.57 1.52
N TRP A 114 15.37 -1.11 2.78
CA TRP A 114 14.62 -1.65 3.92
C TRP A 114 13.52 -0.70 4.42
N GLU A 115 13.39 0.49 3.83
CA GLU A 115 12.49 1.54 4.33
C GLU A 115 11.04 1.06 4.44
N ALA A 116 10.54 0.28 3.47
CA ALA A 116 9.19 -0.29 3.54
C ALA A 116 9.01 -1.24 4.73
N GLN A 117 10.01 -2.07 5.04
CA GLN A 117 9.96 -2.97 6.19
C GLN A 117 10.05 -2.21 7.52
N VAL A 118 10.84 -1.13 7.56
CA VAL A 118 10.90 -0.22 8.72
C VAL A 118 9.54 0.43 8.96
N ARG A 119 8.87 0.91 7.90
CA ARG A 119 7.51 1.45 8.00
C ARG A 119 6.54 0.43 8.57
N LEU A 120 6.52 -0.81 8.02
CA LEU A 120 5.69 -1.89 8.57
C LEU A 120 5.95 -2.12 10.06
N LYS A 121 7.23 -2.21 10.47
CA LYS A 121 7.61 -2.41 11.88
C LYS A 121 7.16 -1.27 12.80
N ARG A 122 7.04 -0.05 12.28
CA ARG A 122 6.57 1.11 13.05
C ARG A 122 5.04 1.22 13.10
N SER A 123 4.33 0.51 12.23
CA SER A 123 2.89 0.65 12.07
C SER A 123 2.06 -0.18 13.04
N ARG A 124 0.88 0.35 13.34
CA ARG A 124 -0.18 -0.28 14.15
C ARG A 124 -1.40 -0.51 13.28
N VAL A 125 -1.91 -1.74 13.25
CA VAL A 125 -3.10 -2.10 12.46
C VAL A 125 -4.20 -2.65 13.37
N LEU A 126 -5.40 -2.12 13.19
CA LEU A 126 -6.63 -2.72 13.73
C LEU A 126 -7.15 -3.76 12.74
N VAL A 127 -7.33 -5.00 13.19
CA VAL A 127 -8.06 -6.05 12.45
C VAL A 127 -9.39 -6.25 13.14
N PHE A 128 -10.46 -5.78 12.48
CA PHE A 128 -11.81 -5.85 13.02
C PHE A 128 -12.59 -6.99 12.34
N GLY A 129 -12.94 -8.00 13.12
CA GLY A 129 -13.45 -9.30 12.65
C GLY A 129 -12.31 -10.29 12.40
N LEU A 130 -12.43 -11.48 12.99
CA LEU A 130 -11.50 -12.62 12.92
C LEU A 130 -12.17 -13.87 12.33
N GLY A 131 -13.17 -13.65 11.46
CA GLY A 131 -13.79 -14.69 10.64
C GLY A 131 -12.89 -15.17 9.50
N GLY A 132 -13.49 -15.60 8.39
CA GLY A 132 -12.77 -16.14 7.23
C GLY A 132 -11.68 -15.20 6.74
N THR A 133 -12.07 -14.03 6.22
CA THR A 133 -11.13 -13.01 5.74
C THR A 133 -10.17 -12.53 6.84
N GLY A 134 -10.70 -12.19 8.02
CA GLY A 134 -9.93 -11.61 9.11
C GLY A 134 -8.79 -12.48 9.63
N SER A 135 -9.03 -13.79 9.80
CA SER A 135 -8.01 -14.74 10.25
C SER A 135 -6.79 -14.79 9.30
N HIS A 136 -7.04 -14.83 7.99
CA HIS A 136 -5.99 -14.80 6.96
C HIS A 136 -5.32 -13.43 6.85
N THR A 137 -6.07 -12.34 6.99
CA THR A 137 -5.52 -10.98 7.01
C THR A 137 -4.56 -10.79 8.19
N ALA A 138 -4.98 -11.14 9.41
CA ALA A 138 -4.14 -11.00 10.59
C ALA A 138 -2.86 -11.84 10.48
N TRP A 139 -2.98 -13.09 10.00
CA TRP A 139 -1.83 -13.96 9.75
C TRP A 139 -0.84 -13.33 8.77
N ALA A 140 -1.34 -12.82 7.64
CA ALA A 140 -0.49 -12.23 6.61
C ALA A 140 0.23 -10.96 7.10
N LEU A 141 -0.48 -10.09 7.83
CA LEU A 141 0.12 -8.89 8.43
C LEU A 141 1.21 -9.25 9.46
N ALA A 142 0.96 -10.25 10.30
CA ALA A 142 1.94 -10.73 11.28
C ALA A 142 3.17 -11.34 10.56
N ALA A 143 2.96 -12.18 9.55
CA ALA A 143 4.03 -12.77 8.75
C ALA A 143 4.87 -11.70 8.01
N CYS A 144 4.23 -10.63 7.54
CA CYS A 144 4.91 -9.51 6.89
C CYS A 144 5.65 -8.57 7.85
N GLY A 145 5.46 -8.72 9.17
CA GLY A 145 6.17 -7.95 10.18
C GLY A 145 5.60 -6.56 10.42
N VAL A 146 4.27 -6.39 10.36
CA VAL A 146 3.59 -5.21 10.91
C VAL A 146 3.90 -5.12 12.40
N GLY A 147 4.30 -3.94 12.90
CA GLY A 147 4.80 -3.75 14.25
C GLY A 147 3.82 -4.15 15.34
N GLU A 148 2.58 -3.68 15.21
CA GLU A 148 1.49 -3.98 16.13
C GLU A 148 0.22 -4.35 15.39
N ILE A 149 -0.42 -5.44 15.84
CA ILE A 149 -1.72 -5.88 15.36
C ILE A 149 -2.66 -5.94 16.58
N HIS A 150 -3.77 -5.22 16.51
CA HIS A 150 -4.84 -5.31 17.48
C HIS A 150 -6.05 -5.99 16.86
N CYS A 151 -6.46 -7.11 17.44
CA CYS A 151 -7.52 -7.96 16.93
C CYS A 151 -8.82 -7.76 17.74
N VAL A 152 -9.93 -7.51 17.06
CA VAL A 152 -11.23 -7.31 17.70
C VAL A 152 -12.25 -8.25 17.07
N ASP A 153 -12.89 -9.06 17.90
CA ASP A 153 -13.98 -9.97 17.52
C ASP A 153 -14.73 -10.35 18.81
N HIS A 154 -16.02 -10.68 18.72
CA HIS A 154 -16.83 -11.05 19.90
C HIS A 154 -17.26 -12.52 19.90
N ASP A 155 -16.98 -13.25 18.82
CA ASP A 155 -17.45 -14.63 18.66
C ASP A 155 -16.56 -15.65 19.40
N LEU A 156 -17.16 -16.81 19.61
CA LEU A 156 -16.45 -18.03 19.96
C LEU A 156 -16.07 -18.83 18.71
N VAL A 157 -15.07 -19.69 18.82
CA VAL A 157 -14.72 -20.64 17.77
C VAL A 157 -15.80 -21.73 17.68
N GLU A 158 -16.33 -21.95 16.49
CA GLU A 158 -17.29 -23.02 16.21
C GLU A 158 -16.74 -24.05 15.22
N LEU A 159 -17.29 -25.27 15.22
CA LEU A 159 -16.90 -26.32 14.26
C LEU A 159 -17.03 -25.86 12.81
N SER A 160 -18.08 -25.11 12.48
CA SER A 160 -18.36 -24.56 11.15
C SER A 160 -17.26 -23.61 10.65
N ASN A 161 -16.48 -23.03 11.57
CA ASN A 161 -15.44 -22.05 11.28
C ASN A 161 -14.18 -22.70 10.70
N LEU A 162 -13.89 -23.95 11.10
CA LEU A 162 -12.64 -24.67 10.77
C LEU A 162 -12.48 -24.97 9.28
N THR A 163 -13.56 -24.84 8.50
CA THR A 163 -13.53 -24.96 7.04
C THR A 163 -12.75 -23.85 6.35
N ARG A 164 -12.57 -22.67 6.99
CA ARG A 164 -12.04 -21.47 6.32
C ARG A 164 -11.26 -20.50 7.20
N GLN A 165 -11.38 -20.58 8.52
CA GLN A 165 -10.76 -19.65 9.46
C GLN A 165 -9.42 -20.22 9.95
N ALA A 166 -8.31 -19.74 9.37
CA ALA A 166 -7.01 -20.41 9.41
C ALA A 166 -6.30 -20.42 10.78
N LEU A 167 -6.75 -19.60 11.73
CA LEU A 167 -6.12 -19.49 13.05
C LEU A 167 -6.62 -20.54 14.05
N TYR A 168 -7.74 -21.22 13.76
CA TYR A 168 -8.43 -22.08 14.73
C TYR A 168 -8.27 -23.56 14.40
N ARG A 169 -8.29 -24.39 15.44
CA ARG A 169 -8.22 -25.86 15.39
C ARG A 169 -9.40 -26.47 16.14
N GLU A 170 -9.61 -27.77 15.98
CA GLU A 170 -10.68 -28.50 16.69
C GLU A 170 -10.61 -28.36 18.21
N ALA A 171 -9.40 -28.30 18.77
CA ALA A 171 -9.18 -28.11 20.20
C ALA A 171 -9.60 -26.71 20.71
N ASP A 172 -9.78 -25.75 19.81
CA ASP A 172 -10.10 -24.36 20.15
C ASP A 172 -11.61 -24.10 20.22
N ILE A 173 -12.46 -25.07 19.82
CA ILE A 173 -13.93 -24.92 19.80
C ILE A 173 -14.45 -24.48 21.18
N GLY A 174 -15.27 -23.43 21.19
CA GLY A 174 -15.83 -22.81 22.40
C GLY A 174 -14.94 -21.75 23.04
N SER A 175 -13.70 -21.58 22.57
CA SER A 175 -12.82 -20.51 23.06
C SER A 175 -13.11 -19.19 22.35
N PRO A 176 -12.88 -18.03 22.98
CA PRO A 176 -12.95 -16.73 22.29
C PRO A 176 -11.99 -16.69 21.10
N LYS A 177 -12.50 -16.26 19.93
CA LYS A 177 -11.68 -16.15 18.70
C LYS A 177 -10.45 -15.28 18.91
N VAL A 178 -10.63 -14.16 19.62
CA VAL A 178 -9.56 -13.20 19.91
C VAL A 178 -8.41 -13.85 20.67
N ASP A 179 -8.68 -14.59 21.73
CA ASP A 179 -7.65 -15.20 22.57
C ASP A 179 -6.81 -16.19 21.77
N VAL A 180 -7.47 -17.05 20.99
CA VAL A 180 -6.80 -18.05 20.14
C VAL A 180 -5.99 -17.36 19.05
N ALA A 181 -6.56 -16.35 18.39
CA ALA A 181 -5.88 -15.60 17.34
C ALA A 181 -4.63 -14.90 17.85
N VAL A 182 -4.72 -14.20 18.99
CA VAL A 182 -3.57 -13.51 19.61
C VAL A 182 -2.45 -14.48 19.92
N ALA A 183 -2.76 -15.61 20.56
CA ALA A 183 -1.78 -16.65 20.88
C ALA A 183 -1.10 -17.20 19.60
N ARG A 184 -1.89 -17.54 18.58
CA ARG A 184 -1.37 -18.11 17.31
C ARG A 184 -0.53 -17.11 16.52
N LEU A 185 -0.93 -15.85 16.46
CA LEU A 185 -0.18 -14.82 15.74
C LEU A 185 1.15 -14.50 16.44
N ALA A 186 1.20 -14.55 17.76
CA ALA A 186 2.44 -14.43 18.52
C ALA A 186 3.42 -15.59 18.23
N GLU A 187 2.90 -16.81 18.01
CA GLU A 187 3.70 -17.97 17.55
C GLU A 187 4.23 -17.76 16.12
N VAL A 188 3.42 -17.20 15.21
CA VAL A 188 3.82 -16.91 13.82
C VAL A 188 5.01 -15.95 13.78
N ASN A 189 4.95 -14.86 14.55
CA ASN A 189 5.99 -13.84 14.53
C ASN A 189 6.18 -13.15 15.88
N SER A 190 7.13 -13.67 16.67
CA SER A 190 7.50 -13.10 17.98
C SER A 190 8.06 -11.67 17.96
N SER A 191 8.32 -11.08 16.79
CA SER A 191 8.75 -9.68 16.67
C SER A 191 7.58 -8.71 16.52
N VAL A 192 6.36 -9.22 16.36
CA VAL A 192 5.12 -8.44 16.21
C VAL A 192 4.41 -8.39 17.55
N ARG A 193 4.00 -7.19 17.97
CA ARG A 193 3.14 -7.02 19.15
C ARG A 193 1.70 -7.33 18.75
N VAL A 194 1.19 -8.47 19.20
CA VAL A 194 -0.21 -8.85 18.98
C VAL A 194 -1.00 -8.65 20.26
N THR A 195 -2.12 -7.96 20.14
CA THR A 195 -3.08 -7.73 21.23
C THR A 195 -4.49 -7.94 20.70
N GLY A 196 -5.48 -8.04 21.58
CA GLY A 196 -6.87 -8.03 21.14
C GLY A 196 -7.84 -7.77 22.27
N GLU A 197 -9.08 -7.48 21.90
CA GLU A 197 -10.21 -7.32 22.83
C GLU A 197 -11.45 -8.04 22.31
N THR A 198 -12.15 -8.74 23.21
CA THR A 198 -13.45 -9.34 22.91
C THR A 198 -14.53 -8.28 23.02
N ARG A 199 -14.94 -7.70 21.88
CA ARG A 199 -15.89 -6.58 21.85
C ARG A 199 -16.85 -6.66 20.67
N ALA A 200 -18.14 -6.55 20.97
CA ALA A 200 -19.17 -6.24 19.98
C ALA A 200 -19.25 -4.71 19.82
N VAL A 201 -19.37 -4.25 18.58
CA VAL A 201 -19.57 -2.82 18.29
C VAL A 201 -21.04 -2.61 18.04
N GLU A 202 -21.67 -1.74 18.83
CA GLU A 202 -23.12 -1.53 18.78
C GLU A 202 -23.49 -0.18 18.16
N CYS A 203 -22.55 0.76 18.06
CA CYS A 203 -22.77 2.07 17.46
C CYS A 203 -21.53 2.67 16.77
N GLU A 204 -21.70 3.86 16.19
CA GLU A 204 -20.64 4.60 15.49
C GLU A 204 -19.54 5.07 16.48
N GLU A 205 -19.93 5.48 17.68
CA GLU A 205 -19.02 5.95 18.73
C GLU A 205 -18.07 4.85 19.21
N ASP A 206 -18.57 3.62 19.34
CA ASP A 206 -17.76 2.45 19.66
C ASP A 206 -16.66 2.23 18.62
N MET A 207 -17.03 2.30 17.34
CA MET A 207 -16.10 2.14 16.22
C MET A 207 -15.08 3.28 16.16
N LEU A 208 -15.50 4.50 16.47
CA LEU A 208 -14.61 5.65 16.55
C LEU A 208 -13.56 5.47 17.65
N ASP A 209 -13.97 5.00 18.84
CA ASP A 209 -13.05 4.74 19.94
C ASP A 209 -12.05 3.62 19.62
N LEU A 210 -12.49 2.59 18.89
CA LEU A 210 -11.65 1.50 18.40
C LEU A 210 -10.58 1.93 17.39
N VAL A 211 -10.96 2.77 16.43
CA VAL A 211 -10.08 3.13 15.30
C VAL A 211 -8.96 4.09 15.70
N ARG A 212 -9.13 4.85 16.79
CA ARG A 212 -8.15 5.85 17.24
C ARG A 212 -6.77 5.26 17.51
N GLY A 213 -5.75 5.94 16.97
CA GLY A 213 -4.35 5.63 17.25
C GLY A 213 -3.75 4.50 16.39
N PHE A 214 -4.51 3.95 15.44
CA PHE A 214 -4.00 3.03 14.43
C PHE A 214 -3.60 3.75 13.14
N ASP A 215 -2.70 3.14 12.38
CA ASP A 215 -2.22 3.68 11.10
C ASP A 215 -3.06 3.19 9.91
N ALA A 216 -3.71 2.03 10.06
CA ALA A 216 -4.63 1.48 9.08
C ALA A 216 -5.62 0.50 9.74
N VAL A 217 -6.76 0.28 9.09
CA VAL A 217 -7.78 -0.69 9.53
C VAL A 217 -8.01 -1.76 8.46
N ALA A 218 -8.00 -3.02 8.88
CA ALA A 218 -8.52 -4.15 8.12
C ALA A 218 -9.94 -4.47 8.62
N MET A 219 -10.94 -3.99 7.88
CA MET A 219 -12.35 -4.26 8.18
C MET A 219 -12.78 -5.57 7.55
N CYS A 220 -13.01 -6.57 8.39
CA CYS A 220 -13.35 -7.94 8.00
C CYS A 220 -14.68 -8.42 8.62
N ALA A 221 -15.42 -7.52 9.29
CA ALA A 221 -16.75 -7.77 9.82
C ALA A 221 -17.85 -7.33 8.85
N ASP A 222 -18.96 -8.05 8.87
CA ASP A 222 -20.11 -7.87 7.99
C ASP A 222 -21.42 -7.54 8.72
N GLU A 223 -21.52 -7.84 10.01
CA GLU A 223 -22.69 -7.54 10.84
C GLU A 223 -22.41 -6.47 11.92
N PRO A 224 -23.42 -5.64 12.28
CA PRO A 224 -24.73 -5.51 11.62
C PRO A 224 -24.62 -4.97 10.18
N ALA A 225 -25.37 -5.55 9.24
CA ALA A 225 -25.36 -5.14 7.84
C ALA A 225 -26.22 -3.88 7.56
N GLY A 226 -26.10 -3.34 6.34
CA GLY A 226 -26.98 -2.27 5.84
C GLY A 226 -26.48 -0.82 6.06
N ARG A 227 -27.36 0.15 5.77
CA ARG A 227 -27.02 1.60 5.72
C ARG A 227 -26.81 2.25 7.10
N GLY A 228 -27.13 1.56 8.17
CA GLY A 228 -26.79 1.94 9.54
C GLY A 228 -25.88 0.94 10.21
N GLY A 229 -25.19 0.10 9.42
CA GLY A 229 -24.42 -1.03 9.90
C GLY A 229 -22.93 -0.74 10.09
N ILE A 230 -22.21 -1.81 10.42
CA ILE A 230 -20.82 -1.80 10.87
C ILE A 230 -19.85 -1.16 9.86
N ARG A 231 -20.10 -1.34 8.56
CA ARG A 231 -19.29 -0.78 7.47
C ARG A 231 -19.45 0.73 7.32
N ILE A 232 -20.64 1.26 7.63
CA ILE A 232 -20.90 2.71 7.64
C ILE A 232 -20.23 3.35 8.86
N TRP A 233 -20.32 2.71 10.03
CA TRP A 233 -19.62 3.17 11.23
C TRP A 233 -18.11 3.21 11.01
N ALA A 234 -17.51 2.16 10.46
CA ALA A 234 -16.08 2.15 10.15
C ALA A 234 -15.70 3.20 9.13
N ASN A 235 -16.52 3.40 8.09
CA ASN A 235 -16.31 4.46 7.11
C ASN A 235 -16.20 5.82 7.81
N ARG A 236 -17.17 6.18 8.64
CA ARG A 236 -17.24 7.50 9.28
C ARG A 236 -16.14 7.69 10.32
N ALA A 237 -15.88 6.67 11.14
CA ALA A 237 -14.77 6.66 12.09
C ALA A 237 -13.41 6.88 11.40
N CYS A 238 -13.12 6.09 10.38
CA CYS A 238 -11.86 6.19 9.62
C CYS A 238 -11.72 7.53 8.90
N LEU A 239 -12.83 8.07 8.36
CA LEU A 239 -12.84 9.39 7.75
C LEU A 239 -12.55 10.50 8.76
N SER A 240 -13.15 10.44 9.94
CA SER A 240 -12.93 11.42 11.03
C SER A 240 -11.46 11.43 11.47
N GLU A 241 -10.89 10.26 11.71
CA GLU A 241 -9.52 10.09 12.19
C GLU A 241 -8.44 10.18 11.08
N LYS A 242 -8.88 10.30 9.82
CA LYS A 242 -8.03 10.28 8.61
C LYS A 242 -7.17 9.02 8.54
N ILE A 243 -7.77 7.87 8.85
CA ILE A 243 -7.13 6.57 8.82
C ILE A 243 -7.56 5.84 7.52
N PRO A 244 -6.62 5.36 6.70
CA PRO A 244 -6.96 4.51 5.56
C PRO A 244 -7.46 3.13 6.03
N TRP A 245 -8.39 2.55 5.28
CA TRP A 245 -8.94 1.24 5.63
C TRP A 245 -9.26 0.39 4.41
N ALA A 246 -9.19 -0.92 4.60
CA ALA A 246 -9.53 -1.91 3.59
C ALA A 246 -10.72 -2.75 4.07
N LEU A 247 -11.67 -2.99 3.18
CA LEU A 247 -12.81 -3.89 3.37
C LEU A 247 -12.60 -5.12 2.51
N GLY A 248 -12.38 -6.26 3.14
CA GLY A 248 -12.29 -7.54 2.48
C GLY A 248 -13.58 -8.34 2.57
N GLY A 249 -13.96 -8.99 1.48
CA GLY A 249 -15.08 -9.92 1.50
C GLY A 249 -15.09 -10.89 0.33
N TYR A 250 -16.13 -11.69 0.29
CA TYR A 250 -16.45 -12.60 -0.80
C TYR A 250 -17.98 -12.71 -0.92
N ASN A 251 -18.46 -12.94 -2.14
CA ASN A 251 -19.83 -13.31 -2.43
C ASN A 251 -19.78 -14.43 -3.48
N GLY A 252 -20.03 -15.66 -3.03
CA GLY A 252 -19.82 -16.85 -3.83
C GLY A 252 -18.40 -16.91 -4.44
N PRO A 253 -18.28 -17.08 -5.77
CA PRO A 253 -16.97 -17.19 -6.42
C PRO A 253 -16.24 -15.85 -6.54
N LEU A 254 -16.90 -14.71 -6.29
CA LEU A 254 -16.28 -13.39 -6.40
C LEU A 254 -15.64 -12.99 -5.08
N VAL A 255 -14.31 -12.91 -5.08
CA VAL A 255 -13.55 -12.32 -3.97
C VAL A 255 -13.29 -10.85 -4.30
N SER A 256 -13.51 -9.95 -3.34
CA SER A 256 -13.30 -8.52 -3.54
C SER A 256 -12.67 -7.84 -2.34
N VAL A 257 -11.87 -6.81 -2.61
CA VAL A 257 -11.31 -5.89 -1.62
C VAL A 257 -11.55 -4.46 -2.08
N ALA A 258 -12.13 -3.66 -1.20
CA ALA A 258 -12.23 -2.23 -1.36
C ALA A 258 -11.18 -1.54 -0.48
N ALA A 259 -10.44 -0.60 -1.05
CA ALA A 259 -9.42 0.17 -0.35
C ALA A 259 -9.84 1.65 -0.34
N PHE A 260 -9.85 2.26 0.84
CA PHE A 260 -10.27 3.65 1.04
C PHE A 260 -9.14 4.46 1.65
N THR A 261 -8.77 5.55 0.98
CA THR A 261 -7.74 6.47 1.46
C THR A 261 -8.38 7.81 1.84
N PRO A 262 -7.93 8.48 2.92
CA PRO A 262 -8.38 9.82 3.27
C PRO A 262 -8.26 10.79 2.09
N GLY A 263 -9.27 11.64 1.89
CA GLY A 263 -9.34 12.60 0.77
C GLY A 263 -9.80 12.01 -0.57
N GLY A 264 -10.04 10.70 -0.64
CA GLY A 264 -10.66 10.04 -1.79
C GLY A 264 -12.16 9.75 -1.59
N PRO A 265 -12.84 9.18 -2.61
CA PRO A 265 -14.18 8.62 -2.50
C PRO A 265 -14.24 7.60 -1.36
N CYS A 266 -15.26 7.70 -0.50
CA CYS A 266 -15.42 6.83 0.66
C CYS A 266 -16.37 5.66 0.39
N TYR A 267 -16.61 4.82 1.40
CA TYR A 267 -17.53 3.68 1.27
C TYR A 267 -18.96 4.13 0.96
N GLU A 268 -19.44 5.22 1.55
CA GLU A 268 -20.76 5.78 1.23
C GLU A 268 -20.87 6.27 -0.22
N CYS A 269 -19.76 6.76 -0.82
CA CYS A 269 -19.70 7.07 -2.27
C CYS A 269 -19.78 5.82 -3.14
N LEU A 270 -19.10 4.76 -2.73
CA LEU A 270 -19.17 3.45 -3.41
C LEU A 270 -20.60 2.92 -3.37
N THR A 271 -21.23 2.87 -2.20
CA THR A 271 -22.60 2.37 -2.07
C THR A 271 -23.58 3.21 -2.89
N ALA A 272 -23.48 4.54 -2.85
CA ALA A 272 -24.33 5.41 -3.66
C ALA A 272 -24.18 5.13 -5.17
N SER A 273 -22.96 4.81 -5.64
CA SER A 273 -22.71 4.48 -7.05
C SER A 273 -23.28 3.12 -7.44
N VAL A 274 -23.21 2.13 -6.54
CA VAL A 274 -23.77 0.79 -6.75
C VAL A 274 -25.31 0.82 -6.72
N ASP A 275 -25.88 1.68 -5.87
CA ASP A 275 -27.32 1.80 -5.69
C ASP A 275 -28.01 2.65 -6.76
N ALA A 276 -27.32 3.62 -7.35
CA ALA A 276 -27.87 4.53 -8.36
C ALA A 276 -28.61 3.85 -9.54
N PRO A 277 -28.15 2.72 -10.11
CA PRO A 277 -28.89 2.03 -11.18
C PRO A 277 -30.05 1.15 -10.68
N LEU A 278 -30.19 0.93 -9.37
CA LEU A 278 -31.23 0.07 -8.82
C LEU A 278 -32.57 0.80 -8.76
N ALA A 279 -33.66 0.09 -9.10
CA ALA A 279 -34.99 0.65 -8.92
C ALA A 279 -35.30 0.83 -7.42
N PRO A 280 -35.94 1.94 -7.01
CA PRO A 280 -36.26 2.20 -5.61
C PRO A 280 -37.08 1.06 -4.98
N GLY A 281 -36.70 0.64 -3.78
CA GLY A 281 -37.44 -0.36 -3.00
C GLY A 281 -37.26 -1.81 -3.44
N ILE A 282 -36.41 -2.10 -4.44
CA ILE A 282 -36.06 -3.48 -4.78
C ILE A 282 -34.85 -3.91 -3.93
N PRO A 283 -34.99 -4.86 -3.00
CA PRO A 283 -33.86 -5.40 -2.26
C PRO A 283 -32.94 -6.17 -3.23
N VAL A 284 -31.65 -5.93 -3.12
CA VAL A 284 -30.65 -6.78 -3.80
C VAL A 284 -30.35 -7.95 -2.88
N ASP A 285 -31.01 -9.08 -3.15
CA ASP A 285 -30.64 -10.36 -2.55
C ASP A 285 -29.60 -11.04 -3.45
N LEU A 286 -28.35 -11.05 -2.99
CA LEU A 286 -27.25 -11.75 -3.67
C LEU A 286 -27.03 -13.17 -3.12
N GLY A 287 -27.95 -13.68 -2.29
CA GLY A 287 -27.83 -14.97 -1.62
C GLY A 287 -26.98 -14.94 -0.35
N GLY A 288 -26.87 -16.11 0.29
CA GLY A 288 -26.07 -16.33 1.50
C GLY A 288 -24.57 -16.46 1.22
N PRO A 289 -23.72 -16.52 2.26
CA PRO A 289 -22.28 -16.58 2.07
C PRO A 289 -21.84 -17.96 1.59
N ASP A 290 -21.86 -18.15 0.28
CA ASP A 290 -21.19 -19.27 -0.40
C ASP A 290 -19.67 -19.07 -0.26
N VAL A 291 -19.03 -19.87 0.59
CA VAL A 291 -17.60 -19.70 0.92
C VAL A 291 -16.87 -21.04 1.01
N LEU A 292 -15.63 -21.05 0.53
CA LEU A 292 -14.67 -22.12 0.73
C LEU A 292 -13.34 -21.55 1.24
N ALA A 293 -12.49 -22.40 1.82
CA ALA A 293 -11.20 -21.96 2.40
C ALA A 293 -10.36 -21.08 1.45
N PRO A 294 -10.20 -21.43 0.15
CA PRO A 294 -9.50 -20.57 -0.82
C PRO A 294 -10.10 -19.18 -0.98
N SER A 295 -11.43 -19.01 -1.02
CA SER A 295 -12.03 -17.68 -1.20
C SER A 295 -11.82 -16.80 0.03
N ALA A 296 -11.91 -17.37 1.23
CA ALA A 296 -11.55 -16.69 2.48
C ALA A 296 -10.06 -16.31 2.51
N GLY A 297 -9.17 -17.22 2.12
CA GLY A 297 -7.72 -16.99 2.05
C GLY A 297 -7.33 -15.88 1.07
N VAL A 298 -7.85 -15.93 -0.16
CA VAL A 298 -7.60 -14.89 -1.18
C VAL A 298 -8.13 -13.55 -0.70
N SER A 299 -9.35 -13.51 -0.12
CA SER A 299 -9.93 -12.29 0.45
C SER A 299 -9.03 -11.71 1.55
N GLY A 300 -8.58 -12.55 2.47
CA GLY A 300 -7.72 -12.12 3.57
C GLY A 300 -6.36 -11.60 3.12
N HIS A 301 -5.71 -12.28 2.17
CA HIS A 301 -4.42 -11.86 1.63
C HIS A 301 -4.51 -10.59 0.79
N LEU A 302 -5.54 -10.42 -0.03
CA LEU A 302 -5.76 -9.16 -0.77
C LEU A 302 -6.06 -7.99 0.18
N THR A 303 -6.75 -8.24 1.30
CA THR A 303 -7.03 -7.23 2.32
C THR A 303 -5.74 -6.82 3.03
N ALA A 304 -4.91 -7.78 3.43
CA ALA A 304 -3.59 -7.51 3.97
C ALA A 304 -2.70 -6.75 2.98
N GLN A 305 -2.76 -7.09 1.69
CA GLN A 305 -2.03 -6.38 0.64
C GLN A 305 -2.45 -4.92 0.53
N ALA A 306 -3.76 -4.62 0.61
CA ALA A 306 -4.24 -3.24 0.62
C ALA A 306 -3.74 -2.46 1.85
N VAL A 307 -3.78 -3.07 3.03
CA VAL A 307 -3.24 -2.48 4.26
C VAL A 307 -1.74 -2.22 4.15
N ILE A 308 -0.95 -3.20 3.68
CA ILE A 308 0.49 -3.05 3.44
C ILE A 308 0.76 -1.91 2.43
N ALA A 309 -0.07 -1.78 1.40
CA ALA A 309 0.05 -0.70 0.43
C ALA A 309 -0.18 0.68 1.07
N PHE A 310 -1.12 0.81 2.01
CA PHE A 310 -1.27 2.03 2.81
C PHE A 310 0.02 2.31 3.61
N LEU A 311 0.48 1.35 4.41
CA LEU A 311 1.60 1.59 5.33
C LEU A 311 2.94 1.86 4.62
N THR A 312 3.15 1.23 3.47
CA THR A 312 4.44 1.30 2.74
C THR A 312 4.42 2.27 1.57
N GLY A 313 3.24 2.61 1.05
CA GLY A 313 3.07 3.27 -0.25
C GLY A 313 3.42 2.37 -1.45
N ILE A 314 3.45 1.04 -1.28
CA ILE A 314 3.84 0.06 -2.31
C ILE A 314 2.81 -1.07 -2.43
N PRO A 315 2.16 -1.26 -3.60
CA PRO A 315 2.19 -0.33 -4.74
C PRO A 315 1.61 1.03 -4.36
N ALA A 316 1.95 2.06 -5.13
CA ALA A 316 1.38 3.38 -4.92
C ALA A 316 -0.15 3.30 -5.10
N ALA A 317 -0.88 3.50 -4.01
CA ALA A 317 -2.34 3.53 -4.03
C ALA A 317 -2.81 4.90 -4.53
N SER A 318 -3.21 4.98 -5.80
CA SER A 318 -3.74 6.22 -6.40
C SER A 318 -5.19 6.49 -5.98
N GLY A 319 -5.44 6.66 -4.68
CA GLY A 319 -6.78 6.88 -4.12
C GLY A 319 -7.63 5.61 -4.00
N SER A 320 -8.87 5.76 -3.56
CA SER A 320 -9.79 4.64 -3.29
C SER A 320 -10.14 3.81 -4.53
N TYR A 321 -10.24 2.49 -4.37
CA TYR A 321 -10.58 1.54 -5.44
C TYR A 321 -11.28 0.29 -4.90
N VAL A 322 -11.93 -0.46 -5.78
CA VAL A 322 -12.36 -1.83 -5.52
C VAL A 322 -11.68 -2.74 -6.53
N THR A 323 -11.14 -3.86 -6.07
CA THR A 323 -10.59 -4.90 -6.94
C THR A 323 -11.09 -6.28 -6.52
N GLY A 324 -11.20 -7.20 -7.45
CA GLY A 324 -11.69 -8.54 -7.18
C GLY A 324 -11.33 -9.54 -8.28
N ILE A 325 -11.43 -10.81 -7.92
CA ILE A 325 -11.13 -11.96 -8.76
C ILE A 325 -12.33 -12.89 -8.68
N ASN A 326 -12.86 -13.29 -9.84
CA ASN A 326 -13.82 -14.36 -9.92
C ASN A 326 -13.09 -15.71 -10.00
N LEU A 327 -13.28 -16.56 -8.99
CA LEU A 327 -12.55 -17.84 -8.85
C LEU A 327 -13.01 -18.93 -9.83
N ILE A 328 -14.18 -18.77 -10.47
CA ILE A 328 -14.70 -19.74 -11.46
C ILE A 328 -14.69 -19.19 -12.89
N ALA A 329 -14.45 -17.89 -13.06
CA ALA A 329 -14.31 -17.22 -14.35
C ALA A 329 -13.06 -16.34 -14.31
N PRO A 330 -11.86 -16.92 -14.49
CA PRO A 330 -10.58 -16.22 -14.28
C PRO A 330 -10.34 -15.07 -15.27
N ASP A 331 -11.12 -14.96 -16.34
CA ASP A 331 -11.16 -13.84 -17.27
C ASP A 331 -11.99 -12.64 -16.76
N GLN A 332 -12.80 -12.84 -15.71
CA GLN A 332 -13.64 -11.82 -15.09
C GLN A 332 -12.95 -11.22 -13.86
N HIS A 333 -12.29 -10.09 -14.06
CA HIS A 333 -11.70 -9.30 -12.99
C HIS A 333 -12.54 -8.07 -12.67
N VAL A 334 -12.63 -7.75 -11.38
CA VAL A 334 -13.20 -6.48 -10.93
C VAL A 334 -12.04 -5.53 -10.69
N TYR A 335 -12.07 -4.38 -11.34
CA TYR A 335 -11.29 -3.22 -10.94
C TYR A 335 -12.10 -1.97 -11.27
N THR A 336 -12.48 -1.23 -10.23
CA THR A 336 -13.28 -0.02 -10.38
C THR A 336 -12.82 1.07 -9.44
N ARG A 337 -13.02 2.30 -9.88
CA ARG A 337 -12.88 3.52 -9.08
C ARG A 337 -14.17 4.28 -9.19
N HIS A 338 -14.68 4.70 -8.05
CA HIS A 338 -15.95 5.42 -7.98
C HIS A 338 -15.67 6.91 -7.82
N PRO A 339 -16.48 7.80 -8.42
CA PRO A 339 -16.37 9.23 -8.13
C PRO A 339 -16.79 9.53 -6.69
N ALA A 340 -16.34 10.66 -6.16
CA ALA A 340 -16.91 11.18 -4.91
C ALA A 340 -18.36 11.60 -5.17
N ALA A 341 -19.29 11.16 -4.32
CA ALA A 341 -20.69 11.58 -4.41
C ALA A 341 -20.81 13.11 -4.23
N PRO A 342 -21.75 13.77 -4.91
CA PRO A 342 -21.95 15.22 -4.81
C PRO A 342 -22.11 15.70 -3.36
N ASP A 343 -22.90 14.97 -2.57
CA ASP A 343 -23.28 15.33 -1.19
C ASP A 343 -22.37 14.70 -0.12
N CYS A 344 -21.22 14.16 -0.52
CA CYS A 344 -20.25 13.60 0.41
C CYS A 344 -19.68 14.73 1.31
N PRO A 345 -19.76 14.63 2.66
CA PRO A 345 -19.38 15.71 3.59
C PRO A 345 -18.03 16.41 3.30
N PRO A 346 -17.89 17.74 3.49
CA PRO A 346 -16.71 18.50 3.03
C PRO A 346 -15.35 18.18 3.70
N ALA A 347 -15.32 17.47 4.83
CA ALA A 347 -14.07 16.92 5.38
C ALA A 347 -13.35 15.96 4.40
N LEU A 348 -14.05 15.59 3.31
CA LEU A 348 -13.76 14.52 2.38
C LEU A 348 -13.19 15.00 1.03
N ARG A 349 -12.68 16.23 0.94
CA ARG A 349 -12.04 16.75 -0.28
C ARG A 349 -10.76 17.51 0.06
N THR A 350 -9.64 16.82 0.21
CA THR A 350 -8.35 17.49 0.00
C THR A 350 -8.18 17.71 -1.50
N ARG A 351 -8.12 18.98 -1.92
CA ARG A 351 -7.70 19.32 -3.29
C ARG A 351 -6.32 18.70 -3.54
N SER A 352 -6.25 17.88 -4.58
CA SER A 352 -5.02 17.29 -5.14
C SER A 352 -4.38 16.24 -4.25
N ALA A 353 -4.03 15.10 -4.84
CA ALA A 353 -3.20 14.06 -4.21
C ALA A 353 -1.96 14.71 -3.56
N PRO A 354 -1.57 14.31 -2.34
CA PRO A 354 -0.30 14.76 -1.78
C PRO A 354 0.83 14.31 -2.72
N ASN A 355 1.78 15.21 -2.93
CA ASN A 355 3.06 14.91 -3.53
C ASN A 355 3.64 13.67 -2.82
N PRO A 356 4.14 12.63 -3.50
CA PRO A 356 4.71 11.44 -2.86
C PRO A 356 5.92 11.72 -1.95
N SER A 357 6.39 12.98 -1.88
CA SER A 357 7.40 13.47 -0.93
C SER A 357 6.84 14.13 0.34
N ALA A 358 5.52 14.23 0.51
CA ALA A 358 4.91 14.78 1.72
C ALA A 358 4.72 13.67 2.77
N ALA A 359 5.14 13.97 4.00
CA ALA A 359 5.06 13.10 5.18
C ALA A 359 3.72 12.33 5.23
N TRP A 360 3.81 11.00 5.18
CA TRP A 360 2.66 10.11 5.32
C TRP A 360 2.32 9.95 6.82
N PRO A 361 1.10 9.51 7.19
CA PRO A 361 0.59 9.50 8.56
C PRO A 361 1.50 8.86 9.63
N GLY A 362 2.46 8.01 9.24
CA GLY A 362 3.46 7.38 10.11
C GLY A 362 4.62 8.28 10.58
N ASP A 363 4.69 9.54 10.13
CA ASP A 363 5.70 10.51 10.57
C ASP A 363 5.28 11.31 11.83
N ARG A 364 4.19 10.94 12.51
CA ARG A 364 3.80 11.61 13.76
C ARG A 364 4.85 11.33 14.86
N PRO A 365 5.41 12.36 15.52
CA PRO A 365 6.29 12.15 16.65
C PRO A 365 5.53 11.43 17.78
N ARG A 366 6.16 10.39 18.34
CA ARG A 366 5.63 9.60 19.46
C ARG A 366 5.40 10.52 20.66
N ALA A 367 4.22 10.46 21.29
CA ALA A 367 4.07 10.96 22.65
C ALA A 367 4.89 10.06 23.58
N ALA A 368 5.85 10.64 24.28
CA ALA A 368 6.56 9.94 25.35
C ALA A 368 5.57 9.60 26.49
N PRO A 369 5.75 8.48 27.21
CA PRO A 369 4.96 8.21 28.39
C PRO A 369 5.21 9.32 29.44
N ASP A 370 4.13 9.79 30.07
CA ASP A 370 4.12 10.93 31.00
C ASP A 370 5.21 10.82 32.07
N GLY A 371 6.25 11.65 31.91
CA GLY A 371 7.29 11.90 32.89
C GLY A 371 7.16 13.33 33.42
N GLN A 372 7.03 13.44 34.73
CA GLN A 372 6.79 14.65 35.54
C GLN A 372 7.43 15.95 35.02
N ALA A 373 6.58 16.94 34.78
CA ALA A 373 6.97 18.30 34.45
C ALA A 373 7.56 19.04 35.67
N SER A 374 8.78 19.55 35.54
CA SER A 374 9.30 20.67 36.34
C SER A 374 9.64 21.82 35.39
N GLY A 375 9.04 22.99 35.64
CA GLY A 375 8.96 24.07 34.68
C GLY A 375 10.09 25.10 34.74
N ARG A 376 10.19 25.90 33.68
CA ARG A 376 10.18 27.38 33.68
C ARG A 376 10.30 27.94 32.25
N PRO A 377 9.87 29.20 32.01
CA PRO A 377 9.32 29.64 30.73
C PRO A 377 10.32 30.33 29.78
N ALA A 378 9.88 30.42 28.53
CA ALA A 378 10.51 31.07 27.38
C ALA A 378 10.64 32.60 27.50
N PRO A 379 11.49 33.23 26.66
CA PRO A 379 11.28 34.60 26.22
C PRO A 379 10.81 34.69 24.76
N ARG A 380 9.88 35.62 24.54
CA ARG A 380 9.35 36.08 23.25
C ARG A 380 10.29 37.11 22.61
N SER A 381 10.30 37.14 21.28
CA SER A 381 10.41 38.37 20.47
C SER A 381 9.85 38.03 19.07
N ASP A 382 8.73 38.62 18.62
CA ASP A 382 8.66 39.92 17.91
C ASP A 382 9.44 39.90 16.58
N SER A 383 9.02 40.43 15.43
CA SER A 383 7.80 40.96 14.82
C SER A 383 8.17 41.24 13.35
N GLY A 384 7.20 41.33 12.44
CA GLY A 384 7.31 42.26 11.31
C GLY A 384 7.64 41.73 9.90
N ARG A 385 6.68 42.02 9.00
CA ARG A 385 6.83 42.46 7.60
C ARG A 385 6.97 41.41 6.49
N GLY A 386 5.89 41.23 5.73
CA GLY A 386 5.96 41.16 4.26
C GLY A 386 5.91 42.58 3.65
N PRO A 387 5.62 42.75 2.35
CA PRO A 387 5.81 41.88 1.19
C PRO A 387 6.56 42.60 0.04
N ARG A 388 7.16 41.91 -0.94
CA ARG A 388 7.45 42.52 -2.27
C ARG A 388 7.32 41.55 -3.43
N MET A 389 6.29 41.80 -4.25
CA MET A 389 6.22 41.42 -5.65
C MET A 389 7.40 42.02 -6.44
N ARG A 390 8.02 41.22 -7.31
CA ARG A 390 8.65 41.70 -8.55
C ARG A 390 8.26 40.76 -9.69
N ARG A 391 7.63 41.32 -10.72
CA ARG A 391 7.57 40.76 -12.07
C ARG A 391 8.87 41.11 -12.78
N SER A 392 9.46 40.16 -13.51
CA SER A 392 10.12 40.47 -14.78
C SER A 392 10.09 39.26 -15.71
N LEU A 393 9.68 39.53 -16.94
CA LEU A 393 9.78 38.68 -18.12
C LEU A 393 11.24 38.50 -18.52
N SER A 394 11.62 37.31 -18.99
CA SER A 394 12.32 37.14 -20.27
C SER A 394 12.55 35.65 -20.56
N SER A 395 11.96 35.22 -21.67
CA SER A 395 12.31 34.06 -22.48
C SER A 395 13.80 34.02 -22.83
N ILE A 396 14.41 32.83 -22.89
CA ILE A 396 15.26 32.32 -23.98
C ILE A 396 15.67 30.87 -23.67
N GLY A 397 15.23 29.96 -24.56
CA GLY A 397 15.96 28.79 -25.08
C GLY A 397 16.61 27.76 -24.13
N THR A 398 15.94 26.62 -23.94
CA THR A 398 16.61 25.29 -23.99
C THR A 398 15.59 24.21 -24.38
N SER A 399 15.43 24.01 -25.70
CA SER A 399 14.86 22.78 -26.28
C SER A 399 16.02 21.85 -26.66
N LEU A 400 15.75 20.54 -26.63
CA LEU A 400 16.64 19.37 -26.87
C LEU A 400 17.25 18.73 -25.61
N MET A 401 16.51 17.82 -24.98
CA MET A 401 16.94 16.48 -24.50
C MET A 401 15.86 15.81 -23.62
N LEU A 402 14.60 15.78 -24.09
CA LEU A 402 13.51 15.05 -23.42
C LEU A 402 12.61 14.41 -24.49
N ALA A 403 13.14 13.44 -25.20
CA ALA A 403 12.35 12.58 -26.09
C ALA A 403 12.96 11.18 -26.11
N SER A 404 12.42 10.29 -25.27
CA SER A 404 12.13 8.87 -25.55
C SER A 404 12.10 8.01 -24.28
N LEU A 405 11.11 8.25 -23.42
CA LEU A 405 10.57 7.25 -22.49
C LEU A 405 9.08 7.09 -22.82
N ARG A 406 8.79 6.39 -23.92
CA ARG A 406 7.41 6.02 -24.26
C ARG A 406 7.01 4.83 -23.38
N LEU A 407 6.02 5.06 -22.53
CA LEU A 407 5.27 4.00 -21.84
C LEU A 407 4.44 3.26 -22.89
N ILE A 408 4.76 1.99 -23.16
CA ILE A 408 3.88 1.11 -23.92
C ILE A 408 2.93 0.46 -22.91
N SER A 409 1.66 0.85 -22.95
CA SER A 409 0.58 0.20 -22.20
C SER A 409 0.27 -1.17 -22.82
N PRO A 410 0.13 -2.26 -22.04
CA PRO A 410 -0.34 -3.52 -22.56
C PRO A 410 -1.88 -3.53 -22.57
N SER A 411 -2.50 -2.98 -23.61
CA SER A 411 -3.95 -3.11 -23.82
C SER A 411 -4.35 -2.78 -25.25
N ALA A 412 -4.17 -3.73 -26.16
CA ALA A 412 -4.88 -3.78 -27.44
C ALA A 412 -4.83 -5.22 -27.99
N VAL A 413 -5.78 -6.06 -27.58
CA VAL A 413 -6.15 -7.26 -28.33
C VAL A 413 -7.66 -7.24 -28.53
N ASN A 414 -8.04 -6.77 -29.72
CA ASN A 414 -9.25 -6.98 -30.51
C ASN A 414 -10.49 -7.58 -29.85
N SER A 415 -11.53 -6.75 -29.72
CA SER A 415 -12.93 -7.15 -29.75
C SER A 415 -13.48 -7.04 -31.17
N HIS A 416 -13.53 -8.16 -31.90
CA HIS A 416 -14.41 -8.34 -33.06
C HIS A 416 -14.74 -9.82 -33.21
N SER A 417 -15.95 -10.21 -32.81
CA SER A 417 -16.71 -11.27 -33.45
C SER A 417 -18.15 -11.21 -32.98
N SER A 418 -18.99 -10.72 -33.88
CA SER A 418 -20.44 -10.82 -33.86
C SER A 418 -20.85 -12.26 -34.16
N LEU A 419 -21.66 -12.86 -33.28
CA LEU A 419 -22.81 -13.77 -33.55
C LEU A 419 -22.53 -15.12 -34.28
N PRO A 420 -23.43 -16.12 -34.23
CA PRO A 420 -24.88 -16.10 -33.95
C PRO A 420 -25.31 -16.42 -32.51
#